data_AF-A0A314XNU6-F1
#
_entry.id   AF-A0A314XNU6-F1
#
_cell.length_a   1.000
_cell.length_b   1.000
_cell.length_c   1.000
_cell.angle_alpha   90.00
_cell.angle_beta   90.00
_cell.angle_gamma   90.00
#
_symmetry.space_group_name_H-M   'P 1'
#
loop_
_entity.id
_entity.type
_entity.pdbx_description
1 polymer ?
#
loop_
_entity_poly.entity_id
_entity_poly.type
_entity_poly.pdbx_seq_one_letter_code
_entity_poly.pdbx_strand_id
1 'polypeptide(L)'
;MYAKCKDIESAQKVFYRLPARDLVSWNALISGYTQNECLDGALKAFLDMQFEKVRPNAVTIASMLSVCAQLSVMMLCKEVHGYLLRKEFDSNILVSNSLITTYAKCGDISLMGYI
;
A
#
# COMPACT_ATOMS: atom_id res chain seq x y z
N MET A 1 17.35 2.21 -1.27
CA MET A 1 18.21 2.84 -2.29
C MET A 1 17.90 2.31 -3.69
N TYR A 2 17.85 1.00 -3.95
CA TYR A 2 17.55 0.43 -5.29
C TYR A 2 16.19 0.85 -5.88
N ALA A 3 15.13 0.85 -5.07
CA ALA A 3 13.79 1.27 -5.51
C ALA A 3 13.68 2.73 -6.00
N LYS A 4 14.59 3.63 -5.55
CA LYS A 4 14.63 5.03 -6.01
C LYS A 4 15.30 5.18 -7.39
N CYS A 5 15.95 4.13 -7.91
CA CYS A 5 16.71 4.14 -9.16
C CYS A 5 15.99 3.41 -10.32
N LYS A 6 14.68 3.14 -10.22
CA LYS A 6 13.89 2.35 -11.18
C LYS A 6 14.33 0.88 -11.37
N ASP A 7 15.33 0.40 -10.63
CA ASP A 7 15.75 -1.00 -10.66
C ASP A 7 14.99 -1.81 -9.61
N ILE A 8 13.70 -2.01 -9.88
CA ILE A 8 12.81 -2.80 -9.04
C ILE A 8 13.14 -4.29 -9.10
N GLU A 9 13.64 -4.78 -10.24
CA GLU A 9 14.05 -6.19 -10.36
C GLU A 9 15.20 -6.55 -9.42
N SER A 10 16.22 -5.69 -9.32
CA SER A 10 17.31 -5.92 -8.36
C SER A 10 16.83 -5.79 -6.92
N ALA A 11 15.94 -4.83 -6.62
CA ALA A 11 15.35 -4.70 -5.29
C ALA A 11 14.57 -5.97 -4.90
N GLN A 12 13.79 -6.53 -5.83
CA GLN A 12 13.04 -7.78 -5.65
C GLN A 12 13.98 -8.98 -5.45
N LYS A 13 15.03 -9.11 -6.28
CA LYS A 13 16.04 -10.18 -6.15
C LYS A 13 16.75 -10.13 -4.80
N VAL A 14 17.12 -8.95 -4.33
CA VAL A 14 17.74 -8.77 -3.00
C VAL A 14 16.74 -9.13 -1.90
N PHE A 15 15.50 -8.67 -2.01
CA PHE A 15 14.44 -8.94 -1.03
C PHE A 15 14.19 -10.44 -0.83
N TYR A 16 14.07 -11.22 -1.92
CA TYR A 16 13.86 -12.67 -1.83
C TYR A 16 15.10 -13.44 -1.34
N ARG A 17 16.29 -12.82 -1.35
CA ARG A 17 17.51 -13.40 -0.78
C ARG A 17 17.70 -13.06 0.70
N LEU A 18 16.87 -12.20 1.28
CA LEU A 18 16.95 -11.88 2.70
C LEU A 18 16.56 -13.12 3.54
N PRO A 19 17.40 -13.52 4.52
CA PRO A 19 17.11 -14.68 5.37
C PRO A 19 15.92 -14.45 6.30
N ALA A 20 15.64 -13.19 6.64
CA ALA A 20 14.46 -12.76 7.38
C ALA A 20 13.92 -11.47 6.76
N ARG A 21 12.61 -11.43 6.54
CA ARG A 21 11.90 -10.28 5.96
C ARG A 21 11.05 -9.63 7.05
N ASP A 22 11.46 -8.46 7.48
CA ASP A 22 10.77 -7.67 8.49
C ASP A 22 9.85 -6.60 7.87
N LEU A 23 9.09 -5.91 8.73
CA LEU A 23 8.18 -4.84 8.31
C LEU A 23 8.87 -3.75 7.47
N VAL A 24 10.13 -3.43 7.77
CA VAL A 24 10.87 -2.39 7.06
C VAL A 24 11.21 -2.84 5.64
N SER A 25 11.68 -4.07 5.47
CA SER A 25 11.97 -4.64 4.15
C SER A 25 10.73 -4.75 3.28
N TRP A 26 9.59 -5.17 3.83
CA TRP A 26 8.30 -5.21 3.13
C TRP A 26 7.83 -3.82 2.70
N ASN A 27 7.91 -2.84 3.61
CA ASN A 27 7.54 -1.46 3.31
C ASN A 27 8.43 -0.84 2.22
N ALA A 28 9.72 -1.14 2.24
CA ALA A 28 10.65 -0.68 1.22
C ALA A 28 10.33 -1.28 -0.16
N LEU A 29 9.96 -2.57 -0.20
CA LEU A 29 9.57 -3.24 -1.44
C LEU A 29 8.25 -2.66 -2.00
N ILE A 30 7.20 -2.58 -1.18
CA ILE A 30 5.88 -2.07 -1.57
C ILE A 30 5.98 -0.61 -2.01
N SER A 31 6.66 0.24 -1.22
CA SER A 31 6.86 1.65 -1.59
C SER A 31 7.65 1.78 -2.90
N GLY A 32 8.61 0.88 -3.13
CA GLY A 32 9.36 0.83 -4.37
C GLY A 32 8.48 0.53 -5.57
N TYR A 33 7.65 -0.52 -5.48
CA TYR A 33 6.70 -0.84 -6.54
C TYR A 33 5.74 0.33 -6.81
N THR A 34 5.18 0.95 -5.77
CA THR A 34 4.27 2.11 -5.88
C THR A 34 4.93 3.31 -6.54
N GLN A 35 6.20 3.62 -6.21
CA GLN A 35 6.93 4.75 -6.80
C GLN A 35 7.32 4.53 -8.27
N ASN A 36 7.36 3.27 -8.71
CA ASN A 36 7.70 2.89 -10.07
C ASN A 36 6.48 2.48 -10.90
N GLU A 37 5.27 2.83 -10.44
CA GLU A 37 3.99 2.53 -11.11
C GLU A 37 3.80 1.03 -11.40
N CYS A 38 4.49 0.16 -10.66
CA CYS A 38 4.37 -1.29 -10.78
C CYS A 38 3.32 -1.79 -9.79
N LEU A 39 2.06 -1.50 -10.11
CA LEU A 39 0.92 -1.58 -9.21
C LEU A 39 0.59 -3.04 -8.84
N ASP A 40 0.70 -3.95 -9.81
CA ASP A 40 0.56 -5.41 -9.58
C ASP A 40 1.63 -5.94 -8.63
N GLY A 41 2.86 -5.45 -8.75
CA GLY A 41 3.97 -5.81 -7.85
C GLY A 41 3.71 -5.35 -6.41
N ALA A 42 3.20 -4.13 -6.25
CA ALA A 42 2.84 -3.58 -4.94
C ALA A 42 1.72 -4.40 -4.27
N LEU A 43 0.67 -4.74 -5.04
CA LEU A 43 -0.45 -5.56 -4.58
C LEU A 43 0.01 -6.96 -4.17
N LYS A 44 0.80 -7.62 -5.01
CA LYS A 44 1.34 -8.95 -4.72
C LYS A 44 2.20 -8.93 -3.46
N ALA A 45 3.09 -7.95 -3.32
CA ALA A 45 3.93 -7.82 -2.14
C ALA A 45 3.11 -7.58 -0.86
N PHE A 46 2.02 -6.82 -0.93
CA PHE A 46 1.11 -6.63 0.19
C PHE A 46 0.37 -7.92 0.59
N LEU A 47 -0.03 -8.74 -0.38
CA LEU A 47 -0.65 -10.04 -0.12
C LEU A 47 0.36 -11.02 0.49
N ASP A 48 1.56 -11.11 -0.07
CA ASP A 48 2.63 -11.97 0.43
C ASP A 48 3.03 -11.59 1.88
N MET A 49 3.12 -10.28 2.18
CA MET A 49 3.36 -9.77 3.53
C MET A 49 2.33 -10.29 4.54
N GLN A 50 1.05 -10.27 4.16
CA GLN A 50 -0.04 -10.77 5.01
C GLN A 50 0.01 -12.30 5.15
N PHE A 51 0.35 -13.02 4.07
CA PHE A 51 0.53 -14.47 4.10
C PHE A 51 1.65 -14.90 5.05
N GLU A 52 2.74 -14.14 5.10
CA GLU A 52 3.83 -14.31 6.07
C GLU A 52 3.50 -13.79 7.48
N LYS A 53 2.23 -13.41 7.73
CA LYS A 53 1.71 -12.90 9.02
C LYS A 53 2.43 -11.63 9.51
N VAL A 54 3.08 -10.89 8.62
CA VAL A 54 3.68 -9.59 8.95
C VAL A 54 2.56 -8.54 8.90
N ARG A 55 2.29 -7.87 10.03
CA ARG A 55 1.19 -6.90 10.12
C ARG A 55 1.53 -5.61 9.35
N PRO A 56 0.76 -5.21 8.33
CA PRO A 56 0.85 -3.89 7.70
C PRO A 56 0.80 -2.76 8.72
N ASN A 57 1.53 -1.68 8.48
CA ASN A 57 1.47 -0.46 9.29
C ASN A 57 0.99 0.73 8.45
N ALA A 58 0.91 1.92 9.06
CA ALA A 58 0.44 3.13 8.38
C ALA A 58 1.22 3.45 7.08
N VAL A 59 2.52 3.15 7.03
CA VAL A 59 3.34 3.34 5.83
C VAL A 59 2.89 2.38 4.72
N THR A 60 2.69 1.10 5.06
CA THR A 60 2.16 0.10 4.11
C THR A 60 0.82 0.56 3.53
N ILE A 61 -0.10 1.03 4.38
CA ILE A 61 -1.43 1.45 3.93
C ILE A 61 -1.36 2.72 3.09
N ALA A 62 -0.52 3.69 3.45
CA ALA A 62 -0.31 4.88 2.63
C ALA A 62 0.18 4.53 1.22
N SER A 63 1.10 3.57 1.09
CA SER A 63 1.54 3.06 -0.21
C SER A 63 0.39 2.42 -0.99
N MET A 64 -0.45 1.60 -0.32
CA MET A 64 -1.61 0.97 -0.97
C MET A 64 -2.68 1.98 -1.40
N LEU A 65 -2.93 3.03 -0.61
CA LEU A 65 -3.84 4.11 -0.96
C LEU A 65 -3.33 4.93 -2.14
N SER A 66 -2.01 5.10 -2.26
CA SER A 66 -1.38 5.70 -3.44
C SER A 66 -1.57 4.82 -4.68
N VAL A 67 -1.41 3.49 -4.56
CA VAL A 67 -1.71 2.53 -5.65
C VAL A 67 -3.16 2.64 -6.09
N CYS A 68 -4.11 2.69 -5.15
CA CYS A 68 -5.53 2.90 -5.44
C CYS A 68 -5.78 4.21 -6.21
N ALA A 69 -5.14 5.29 -5.77
CA ALA A 69 -5.29 6.61 -6.40
C ALA A 69 -4.69 6.66 -7.82
N GLN A 70 -3.63 5.89 -8.08
CA GLN A 70 -3.01 5.79 -9.40
C GLN A 70 -3.83 4.93 -10.37
N LEU A 71 -4.45 3.85 -9.86
CA LEU A 71 -5.31 2.99 -10.66
C LEU A 71 -6.69 3.61 -10.93
N SER A 72 -7.13 4.58 -10.10
CA SER A 72 -8.51 5.08 -10.06
C SER A 72 -9.55 3.95 -9.94
N VAL A 73 -9.16 2.84 -9.30
CA VAL A 73 -10.02 1.65 -9.15
C VAL A 73 -10.71 1.71 -7.78
N MET A 74 -12.00 2.05 -7.80
CA MET A 74 -12.84 2.16 -6.61
C MET A 74 -12.90 0.87 -5.78
N MET A 75 -12.90 -0.29 -6.44
CA MET A 75 -12.98 -1.58 -5.76
C MET A 75 -11.79 -1.79 -4.82
N LEU A 76 -10.58 -1.47 -5.28
CA LEU A 76 -9.37 -1.60 -4.47
C LEU A 76 -9.37 -0.62 -3.29
N CYS A 77 -9.88 0.60 -3.51
CA CYS A 77 -10.03 1.59 -2.43
C CYS A 77 -10.98 1.08 -1.34
N LYS A 78 -12.10 0.46 -1.71
CA LYS A 78 -13.04 -0.16 -0.77
C LYS A 78 -12.44 -1.35 -0.01
N GLU A 79 -11.66 -2.19 -0.67
CA GLU A 79 -10.93 -3.30 -0.02
C GLU A 79 -9.94 -2.78 1.03
N VAL A 80 -9.14 -1.76 0.69
CA VAL A 80 -8.19 -1.13 1.62
C VAL A 80 -8.93 -0.45 2.78
N HIS A 81 -10.05 0.23 2.51
CA HIS A 81 -10.88 0.83 3.55
C HIS A 81 -11.48 -0.24 4.49
N GLY A 82 -12.04 -1.34 3.94
CA GLY A 82 -12.53 -2.45 4.75
C GLY A 82 -11.44 -3.09 5.61
N TYR A 83 -10.21 -3.17 5.10
CA TYR A 83 -9.06 -3.61 5.87
C TYR A 83 -8.73 -2.66 7.05
N LEU A 84 -8.82 -1.34 6.83
CA LEU A 84 -8.57 -0.32 7.84
C LEU A 84 -9.55 -0.39 9.01
N LEU A 85 -10.85 -0.47 8.71
CA LEU A 85 -11.92 -0.60 9.70
C LEU A 85 -11.75 -1.86 10.57
N ARG A 86 -11.34 -2.97 9.96
CA ARG A 86 -11.14 -4.25 10.68
C ARG A 86 -9.89 -4.30 11.55
N LYS A 87 -8.92 -3.41 11.31
CA LYS A 87 -7.62 -3.40 11.99
C LYS A 87 -7.43 -2.18 12.89
N GLU A 88 -8.50 -1.41 13.13
CA GLU A 88 -8.57 -0.23 14.01
C GLU A 88 -7.54 0.86 13.66
N PHE A 89 -7.31 1.07 12.36
CA PHE A 89 -6.43 2.15 11.91
C PHE A 89 -7.12 3.53 11.89
N ASP A 90 -8.40 3.60 12.25
CA ASP A 90 -9.26 4.79 12.13
C ASP A 90 -8.74 5.98 12.95
N SER A 91 -7.88 5.75 13.93
CA SER A 91 -7.24 6.79 14.75
C SER A 91 -5.98 7.39 14.12
N ASN A 92 -5.51 6.92 12.96
CA ASN A 92 -4.33 7.45 12.30
C ASN A 92 -4.68 8.54 11.28
N ILE A 93 -4.50 9.80 11.67
CA ILE A 93 -4.78 11.00 10.85
C ILE A 93 -4.13 10.93 9.45
N LEU A 94 -2.92 10.38 9.34
CA LEU A 94 -2.24 10.27 8.03
C LEU A 94 -2.98 9.31 7.10
N VAL A 95 -3.50 8.22 7.66
CA VAL A 95 -4.26 7.21 6.91
C VAL A 95 -5.61 7.80 6.49
N SER A 96 -6.32 8.48 7.40
CA SER A 96 -7.62 9.10 7.09
C SER A 96 -7.51 10.18 6.02
N ASN A 97 -6.52 11.08 6.11
CA ASN A 97 -6.28 12.10 5.09
C ASN A 97 -5.92 11.50 3.73
N SER A 98 -5.11 10.43 3.73
CA SER A 98 -4.75 9.70 2.51
C SER A 98 -5.98 9.03 1.90
N LEU A 99 -6.86 8.43 2.72
CA LEU A 99 -8.08 7.78 2.29
C LEU A 99 -9.02 8.76 1.60
N ILE A 100 -9.28 9.93 2.22
CA ILE A 100 -10.08 11.02 1.63
C ILE A 100 -9.53 11.43 0.27
N THR A 101 -8.22 11.66 0.18
CA THR A 101 -7.55 12.05 -1.08
C THR A 101 -7.69 10.97 -2.16
N THR A 102 -7.58 9.70 -1.79
CA THR A 102 -7.71 8.57 -2.71
C THR A 102 -9.14 8.40 -3.21
N TYR A 103 -10.14 8.52 -2.35
CA TYR A 103 -11.57 8.50 -2.76
C TYR A 103 -11.90 9.66 -3.70
N ALA A 104 -11.41 10.88 -3.40
CA ALA A 104 -11.58 12.04 -4.27
C ALA A 104 -11.06 11.76 -5.69
N LYS A 105 -9.88 11.14 -5.81
CA LYS A 105 -9.25 10.81 -7.09
C LYS A 105 -9.93 9.67 -7.83
N CYS A 106 -10.55 8.72 -7.12
CA CYS A 106 -11.32 7.63 -7.72
C CYS A 106 -12.71 8.07 -8.20
N GLY A 107 -13.08 9.35 -8.03
CA GLY A 107 -14.27 9.94 -8.65
C GLY A 107 -15.57 9.83 -7.86
N ASP A 108 -15.51 9.47 -6.57
CA ASP A 108 -16.73 9.33 -5.75
C ASP A 108 -16.61 10.14 -4.44
N ILE A 109 -17.07 11.39 -4.52
CA ILE A 109 -17.13 12.34 -3.40
C ILE A 109 -18.30 11.98 -2.44
N SER A 110 -19.23 11.11 -2.87
CA SER A 110 -20.43 10.74 -2.10
C SER A 110 -20.13 10.02 -0.79
N LEU A 111 -19.00 9.29 -0.73
CA LEU A 111 -18.63 8.46 0.42
C LEU A 111 -17.76 9.17 1.46
N MET A 112 -17.38 10.43 1.24
CA MET A 112 -16.64 11.23 2.24
C MET A 112 -17.46 11.52 3.50
N GLY A 113 -18.78 11.36 3.48
CA GLY A 113 -19.65 11.59 4.65
C GLY A 113 -19.61 10.48 5.71
N TYR A 114 -18.90 9.36 5.46
CA TYR A 114 -18.81 8.21 6.36
C TYR A 114 -17.38 7.96 6.91
N ILE A 115 -16.45 8.87 6.65
CA ILE A 115 -15.08 8.90 7.24
C ILE A 115 -15.11 9.83 8.45
#